data_AF-A0A9X3CEA0-F1
#
_entry.id   AF-A0A9X3CEA0-F1
#
_cell.length_a   1.000
_cell.length_b   1.000
_cell.length_c   1.000
_cell.angle_alpha   90.00
_cell.angle_beta   90.00
_cell.angle_gamma   90.00
#
_symmetry.space_group_name_H-M   'P 1'
#
loop_
_entity.id
_entity.type
_entity.pdbx_description
1 polymer ?
#
loop_
_entity_poly.entity_id
_entity_poly.type
_entity_poly.pdbx_seq_one_letter_code
_entity_poly.pdbx_strand_id
1 'polypeptide(L)'
;MDQDKFTNIYRLPGSIQVRIGKWQQTLRGTSDLVLHQALQSRNKQYKTKALKPTGWFITPFRYEDISVTHHGRYIQTALRTMLDRKVAYKRLYLSTTPLEQAEPALIAFKKEWILKHNRVAKKYNQIKLKEFLRYATEELETLYPSIPKPQFDKALWNRLVVSELGSQKKFSDPFYVKRADRNKK
;
A
#
# COMPACT_ATOMS: atom_id res chain seq x y z
N MET A 1 11.45 26.06 -4.68
CA MET A 1 11.28 25.32 -3.41
C MET A 1 12.10 24.06 -3.54
N ASP A 2 13.35 24.08 -3.09
CA ASP A 2 14.17 22.87 -3.10
C ASP A 2 13.78 22.06 -1.88
N GLN A 3 13.18 20.89 -2.13
CA GLN A 3 12.97 19.91 -1.09
C GLN A 3 14.33 19.58 -0.50
N ASP A 4 14.47 19.73 0.82
CA ASP A 4 15.70 19.30 1.50
C ASP A 4 15.88 17.80 1.26
N LYS A 5 17.10 17.28 1.40
CA LYS A 5 17.36 15.84 1.22
C LYS A 5 16.58 14.99 2.23
N PHE A 6 16.10 15.59 3.31
CA PHE A 6 15.26 14.97 4.33
C PHE A 6 13.80 14.89 3.89
N THR A 7 13.21 13.70 4.04
CA THR A 7 11.79 13.49 3.75
C THR A 7 10.92 14.40 4.64
N ASN A 8 9.97 15.11 4.03
CA ASN A 8 9.00 16.02 4.68
C ASN A 8 9.59 17.26 5.37
N ILE A 9 10.86 17.59 5.11
CA ILE A 9 11.52 18.80 5.60
C ILE A 9 11.78 19.73 4.41
N TYR A 10 11.53 21.02 4.62
CA TYR A 10 11.70 22.06 3.62
C TYR A 10 12.49 23.20 4.25
N ARG A 11 13.62 23.56 3.64
CA ARG A 11 14.40 24.74 4.05
C ARG A 11 13.83 25.97 3.37
N LEU A 12 13.51 26.98 4.16
CA LEU A 12 13.05 28.29 3.72
C LEU A 12 14.10 29.34 4.15
N PRO A 13 14.13 30.53 3.52
CA PRO A 13 14.97 31.63 3.99
C PRO A 13 14.68 31.93 5.47
N GLY A 14 15.66 31.68 6.34
CA GLY A 14 15.56 31.93 7.78
C GLY A 14 14.64 30.99 8.57
N SER A 15 14.15 29.89 8.00
CA SER A 15 13.31 28.92 8.72
C SER A 15 13.37 27.51 8.16
N ILE A 16 13.02 26.52 8.99
CA ILE A 16 12.82 25.13 8.59
C ILE A 16 11.35 24.79 8.76
N GLN A 17 10.74 24.21 7.73
CA GLN A 17 9.36 23.80 7.76
C GLN A 17 9.23 22.28 7.62
N VAL A 18 8.46 21.67 8.51
CA VAL A 18 8.02 20.28 8.39
C VAL A 18 6.62 20.27 7.78
N ARG A 19 6.41 19.49 6.71
CA ARG A 19 5.08 19.31 6.11
C ARG A 19 4.78 17.84 5.92
N ILE A 20 3.66 17.38 6.50
CA ILE A 20 3.21 16.00 6.45
C ILE A 20 1.69 15.99 6.19
N GLY A 21 1.30 15.78 4.93
CA GLY A 21 -0.10 15.86 4.52
C GLY A 21 -0.68 17.25 4.82
N LYS A 22 -1.73 17.32 5.65
CA LYS A 22 -2.32 18.59 6.12
C LYS A 22 -1.62 19.20 7.34
N TRP A 23 -0.77 18.42 8.02
CA TRP A 23 -0.05 18.89 9.20
C TRP A 23 1.22 19.62 8.79
N GLN A 24 1.47 20.78 9.38
CA GLN A 24 2.65 21.58 9.11
C GLN A 24 3.14 22.25 10.40
N GLN A 25 4.46 22.44 10.49
CA GLN A 25 5.10 23.17 11.57
C GLN A 25 6.29 23.94 11.01
N THR A 26 6.38 25.23 11.33
CA THR A 26 7.49 26.09 10.90
C THR A 26 8.31 26.49 12.12
N LEU A 27 9.63 26.31 12.04
CA LEU A 27 10.59 26.66 13.06
C LEU A 27 11.49 27.78 12.53
N ARG A 28 11.69 28.84 13.32
CA ARG A 28 12.56 29.95 12.93
C ARG A 28 14.03 29.57 13.11
N GLY A 29 14.88 29.95 12.16
CA GLY A 29 16.29 29.62 12.11
C GLY A 29 16.62 28.47 11.16
N THR A 30 17.89 28.37 10.80
CA THR A 30 18.43 27.39 9.83
C THR A 30 19.60 26.59 10.40
N SER A 31 19.87 26.71 11.71
CA SER A 31 20.96 25.99 12.37
C SER A 31 20.64 24.50 12.55
N ASP A 32 21.67 23.70 12.78
CA ASP A 32 21.54 22.25 12.99
C ASP A 32 20.69 21.91 14.23
N LEU A 33 20.71 22.77 15.25
CA LEU A 33 19.81 22.64 16.41
C LEU A 33 18.34 22.74 15.99
N VAL A 34 18.00 23.69 15.11
CA VAL A 34 16.64 23.86 14.58
C VAL A 34 16.27 22.69 13.67
N LEU A 35 17.23 22.19 12.87
CA LEU A 35 17.03 20.98 12.06
C LEU A 35 16.73 19.76 12.94
N HIS A 36 17.50 19.55 14.00
CA HIS A 36 17.27 18.48 14.97
C HIS A 36 15.87 18.57 15.60
N GLN A 37 15.44 19.77 16.02
CA GLN A 37 14.08 19.99 16.54
C GLN A 37 12.99 19.70 15.49
N ALA A 38 13.23 20.06 14.23
CA ALA A 38 12.34 19.78 13.11
C ALA A 38 12.19 18.26 12.89
N LEU A 39 13.31 17.53 12.85
CA LEU A 39 13.33 16.07 12.72
C LEU A 39 12.65 15.39 13.91
N GLN A 40 12.86 15.89 15.13
CA GLN A 40 12.21 15.35 16.32
C GLN A 40 10.68 15.51 16.26
N SER A 41 10.19 16.70 15.88
CA SER A 41 8.76 16.98 15.71
C SER A 41 8.15 16.12 14.60
N ARG A 42 8.85 16.00 13.46
CA ARG A 42 8.48 15.11 12.35
C ARG A 42 8.35 13.65 12.79
N ASN A 43 9.35 13.12 13.50
CA ASN A 43 9.38 11.73 13.95
C ASN A 43 8.26 11.42 14.96
N LYS A 44 7.89 12.38 15.82
CA LYS A 44 6.69 12.26 16.67
C LYS A 44 5.43 12.09 15.81
N GLN A 45 5.29 12.89 14.76
CA GLN A 45 4.13 12.79 13.86
C GLN A 45 4.11 11.48 13.06
N TYR A 46 5.27 10.90 12.74
CA TYR A 46 5.36 9.57 12.10
C TYR A 46 4.81 8.44 12.96
N LYS A 47 4.83 8.58 14.29
CA LYS A 47 4.30 7.59 15.22
C LYS A 47 2.78 7.66 15.38
N THR A 48 2.15 8.73 14.90
CA THR A 48 0.69 8.88 14.94
C THR A 48 0.02 7.92 13.96
N LYS A 49 -0.98 7.15 14.42
CA LYS A 49 -1.67 6.11 13.62
C LYS A 49 -2.32 6.61 12.32
N ALA A 50 -2.58 7.90 12.22
CA ALA A 50 -3.18 8.52 11.04
C ALA A 50 -2.22 8.60 9.85
N LEU A 51 -0.90 8.49 10.08
CA LEU A 51 0.06 8.70 9.02
C LEU A 51 0.32 7.45 8.19
N LYS A 52 0.25 7.62 6.88
CA LYS A 52 0.63 6.62 5.88
C LYS A 52 1.65 7.25 4.93
N PRO A 53 2.96 7.10 5.20
CA PRO A 53 4.01 7.59 4.32
C PRO A 53 3.77 7.11 2.89
N THR A 54 3.61 8.05 1.97
CA THR A 54 3.28 7.79 0.57
C THR A 54 4.37 6.92 -0.07
N GLY A 55 3.95 5.86 -0.77
CA GLY A 55 4.85 4.95 -1.48
C GLY A 55 5.57 3.90 -0.61
N TRP A 56 5.57 4.05 0.72
CA TRP A 56 6.03 3.01 1.65
C TRP A 56 4.93 2.03 2.04
N PHE A 57 3.67 2.50 2.03
CA PHE A 57 2.51 1.75 2.48
C PHE A 57 1.64 1.28 1.32
N ILE A 58 1.03 0.12 1.52
CA ILE A 58 0.03 -0.44 0.63
C ILE A 58 -1.34 -0.04 1.15
N THR A 59 -2.09 0.70 0.33
CA THR A 59 -3.47 1.07 0.63
C THR A 59 -4.34 -0.19 0.62
N PRO A 60 -5.06 -0.49 1.72
CA PRO A 60 -6.03 -1.57 1.74
C PRO A 60 -7.23 -1.22 0.87
N PHE A 61 -7.86 -2.23 0.28
CA PHE A 61 -9.10 -2.07 -0.49
C PHE A 61 -10.31 -2.10 0.45
N ARG A 62 -11.32 -1.28 0.19
CA ARG A 62 -12.62 -1.37 0.88
C ARG A 62 -13.57 -2.25 0.07
N TYR A 63 -14.59 -2.79 0.74
CA TYR A 63 -15.63 -3.56 0.04
C TYR A 63 -16.54 -2.66 -0.80
N GLU A 64 -16.68 -1.38 -0.42
CA GLU A 64 -17.42 -0.39 -1.22
C GLU A 64 -16.74 -0.10 -2.57
N ASP A 65 -15.41 -0.31 -2.67
CA ASP A 65 -14.63 -0.02 -3.87
C ASP A 65 -14.76 -1.13 -4.95
N ILE A 66 -15.68 -2.09 -4.77
CA ILE A 66 -15.89 -3.18 -5.73
C ILE A 66 -16.65 -2.64 -6.93
N SER A 67 -15.95 -2.50 -8.05
CA SER A 67 -16.55 -2.19 -9.35
C SER A 67 -16.62 -3.42 -10.25
N VAL A 68 -17.77 -3.55 -10.91
CA VAL A 68 -18.04 -4.52 -11.98
C VAL A 68 -18.28 -3.72 -13.25
N THR A 69 -17.49 -3.97 -14.27
CA THR A 69 -17.67 -3.37 -15.59
C THR A 69 -18.48 -4.34 -16.45
N HIS A 70 -19.61 -3.86 -16.95
CA HIS A 70 -20.46 -4.59 -17.86
C HIS A 70 -20.02 -4.36 -19.30
N HIS A 71 -19.70 -5.45 -20.00
CA HIS A 71 -19.54 -5.46 -21.46
C HIS A 71 -20.64 -6.32 -22.05
N GLY A 72 -21.08 -6.03 -23.29
CA GLY A 72 -22.21 -6.74 -23.90
C GLY A 72 -22.06 -8.27 -23.94
N ARG A 73 -20.82 -8.78 -23.99
CA ARG A 73 -20.52 -10.23 -24.03
C ARG A 73 -20.02 -10.83 -22.70
N TYR A 74 -19.57 -9.99 -21.77
CA TYR A 74 -18.92 -10.44 -20.53
C TYR A 74 -18.94 -9.36 -19.45
N ILE A 75 -18.86 -9.76 -18.19
CA ILE A 75 -18.60 -8.84 -17.09
C ILE A 75 -17.17 -8.99 -16.61
N GLN A 76 -16.58 -7.94 -16.07
CA GLN A 76 -15.24 -8.00 -15.52
C GLN A 76 -15.06 -7.18 -14.25
N THR A 77 -14.12 -7.60 -13.40
CA THR A 77 -13.60 -6.76 -12.32
C THR A 77 -12.09 -6.66 -12.45
N ALA A 78 -11.55 -5.46 -12.22
CA ALA A 78 -10.13 -5.20 -12.18
C ALA A 78 -9.59 -5.55 -10.79
N LEU A 79 -8.50 -6.29 -10.73
CA LEU A 79 -7.79 -6.57 -9.49
C LEU A 79 -6.29 -6.64 -9.73
N ARG A 80 -5.53 -6.90 -8.66
CA ARG A 80 -4.10 -7.12 -8.75
C ARG A 80 -3.79 -8.58 -8.47
N THR A 81 -2.84 -9.16 -9.19
CA THR A 81 -2.32 -10.50 -8.89
C THR A 81 -1.77 -10.52 -7.46
N MET A 82 -1.96 -11.63 -6.76
CA MET A 82 -1.51 -11.71 -5.37
C MET A 82 0.01 -11.68 -5.27
N LEU A 83 0.71 -12.32 -6.19
CA LEU A 83 2.14 -12.12 -6.40
C LEU A 83 2.37 -10.90 -7.30
N ASP A 84 3.43 -10.14 -7.06
CA ASP A 84 3.89 -9.01 -7.91
C ASP A 84 2.93 -7.81 -8.04
N ARG A 85 1.65 -7.94 -7.64
CA ARG A 85 0.62 -6.90 -7.69
C ARG A 85 0.38 -6.31 -9.10
N LYS A 86 0.59 -7.10 -10.15
CA LYS A 86 0.30 -6.70 -11.54
C LYS A 86 -1.20 -6.53 -11.72
N VAL A 87 -1.61 -5.53 -12.50
CA VAL A 87 -3.03 -5.32 -12.83
C VAL A 87 -3.49 -6.48 -13.71
N ALA A 88 -4.62 -7.09 -13.35
CA ALA A 88 -5.22 -8.17 -14.10
C ALA A 88 -6.75 -8.14 -13.94
N TYR A 89 -7.44 -8.86 -14.81
CA TYR A 89 -8.89 -8.82 -14.92
C TYR A 89 -9.46 -10.22 -14.73
N LYS A 90 -10.48 -10.36 -13.89
CA LYS A 90 -11.32 -11.56 -13.88
C LYS A 90 -12.52 -11.27 -14.75
N ARG A 91 -12.68 -12.05 -15.83
CA ARG A 91 -13.77 -11.95 -16.80
C ARG A 91 -14.72 -13.14 -16.64
N LEU A 92 -16.02 -12.90 -16.70
CA LEU A 92 -17.05 -13.92 -16.78
C LEU A 92 -17.90 -13.65 -18.02
N TYR A 93 -17.99 -14.64 -18.91
CA TYR A 93 -18.74 -14.52 -20.16
C TYR A 93 -20.22 -14.83 -19.93
N LEU A 94 -21.09 -13.94 -20.41
CA LEU A 94 -22.54 -14.07 -20.23
C LEU A 94 -23.13 -15.20 -21.08
N SER A 95 -22.38 -15.73 -22.05
CA SER A 95 -22.74 -16.92 -22.81
C SER A 95 -22.78 -18.20 -21.97
N THR A 96 -22.03 -18.25 -20.86
CA THR A 96 -21.89 -19.45 -20.02
C THR A 96 -22.64 -19.33 -18.70
N THR A 97 -22.92 -18.11 -18.24
CA THR A 97 -23.57 -17.88 -16.95
C THR A 97 -24.50 -16.67 -17.06
N PRO A 98 -25.78 -16.79 -16.69
CA PRO A 98 -26.71 -15.66 -16.68
C PRO A 98 -26.21 -14.52 -15.79
N LEU A 99 -26.55 -13.28 -16.16
CA LEU A 99 -26.11 -12.07 -15.46
C LEU A 99 -26.42 -12.10 -13.95
N GLU A 100 -27.61 -12.58 -13.59
CA GLU A 100 -28.10 -12.69 -12.21
C GLU A 100 -27.22 -13.55 -11.32
N GLN A 101 -26.51 -14.53 -11.89
CA GLN A 101 -25.59 -15.40 -11.15
C GLN A 101 -24.14 -14.94 -11.28
N ALA A 102 -23.78 -14.37 -12.44
CA ALA A 102 -22.43 -13.94 -12.75
C ALA A 102 -21.99 -12.75 -11.87
N GLU A 103 -22.85 -11.76 -11.65
CA GLU A 103 -22.51 -10.56 -10.88
C GLU A 103 -22.30 -10.86 -9.37
N PRO A 104 -23.21 -11.57 -8.68
CA PRO A 104 -22.97 -11.97 -7.28
C PRO A 104 -21.73 -12.86 -7.12
N ALA A 105 -21.46 -13.76 -8.07
CA ALA A 105 -20.27 -14.60 -8.05
C ALA A 105 -18.98 -13.79 -8.15
N LEU A 106 -18.94 -12.79 -9.02
CA LEU A 106 -17.79 -11.91 -9.22
C LEU A 106 -17.55 -11.01 -7.99
N ILE A 107 -18.62 -10.52 -7.36
CA ILE A 107 -18.56 -9.75 -6.12
C ILE A 107 -18.04 -10.62 -4.97
N ALA A 108 -18.55 -11.86 -4.82
CA ALA A 108 -18.09 -12.79 -3.81
C ALA A 108 -16.60 -13.14 -3.99
N PHE A 109 -16.17 -13.38 -5.23
CA PHE A 109 -14.77 -13.57 -5.60
C PHE A 109 -13.91 -12.37 -5.18
N LYS A 110 -14.35 -11.15 -5.52
CA LYS A 110 -13.62 -9.92 -5.20
C LYS A 110 -13.53 -9.69 -3.70
N LYS A 111 -14.59 -9.99 -2.93
CA LYS A 111 -14.57 -9.92 -1.45
C LYS A 111 -13.54 -10.88 -0.85
N GLU A 112 -13.48 -12.13 -1.32
CA GLU A 112 -12.48 -13.10 -0.85
C GLU A 112 -11.05 -12.62 -1.17
N TRP A 113 -10.84 -12.07 -2.36
CA TRP A 113 -9.56 -11.49 -2.74
C TRP A 113 -9.18 -10.29 -1.86
N ILE A 114 -10.10 -9.36 -1.60
CA ILE A 114 -9.88 -8.18 -0.73
C ILE A 114 -9.45 -8.63 0.67
N LEU A 115 -10.14 -9.62 1.25
CA LEU A 115 -9.80 -10.17 2.57
C LEU A 115 -8.35 -10.65 2.63
N LYS A 116 -7.95 -11.47 1.65
CA LYS A 116 -6.61 -12.04 1.57
C LYS A 116 -5.55 -10.97 1.31
N HIS A 117 -5.80 -10.07 0.37
CA HIS A 117 -4.92 -8.94 0.06
C HIS A 117 -4.70 -8.05 1.28
N ASN A 118 -5.77 -7.64 1.96
CA ASN A 118 -5.69 -6.74 3.11
C ASN A 118 -4.96 -7.37 4.29
N ARG A 119 -5.10 -8.69 4.48
CA ARG A 119 -4.33 -9.44 5.48
C ARG A 119 -2.82 -9.34 5.22
N VAL A 120 -2.38 -9.57 3.99
CA VAL A 120 -0.96 -9.43 3.60
C VAL A 120 -0.50 -7.97 3.70
N ALA A 121 -1.30 -7.02 3.21
CA ALA A 121 -1.01 -5.60 3.27
C ALA A 121 -0.83 -5.08 4.71
N LYS A 122 -1.63 -5.57 5.66
CA LYS A 122 -1.47 -5.23 7.08
C LYS A 122 -0.09 -5.61 7.61
N LYS A 123 0.38 -6.84 7.34
CA LYS A 123 1.71 -7.31 7.77
C LYS A 123 2.83 -6.57 7.06
N TYR A 124 2.71 -6.37 5.74
CA TYR A 124 3.68 -5.59 4.96
C TYR A 124 3.84 -4.18 5.53
N ASN A 125 2.73 -3.48 5.76
CA ASN A 125 2.72 -2.12 6.30
C ASN A 125 3.33 -2.04 7.71
N GLN A 126 3.11 -3.06 8.55
CA GLN A 126 3.74 -3.12 9.87
C GLN A 126 5.26 -3.23 9.79
N ILE A 127 5.79 -4.06 8.88
CA ILE A 127 7.23 -4.22 8.68
C ILE A 127 7.82 -2.92 8.11
N LYS A 128 7.22 -2.37 7.05
CA LYS A 128 7.67 -1.12 6.44
C LYS A 128 7.57 0.08 7.38
N LEU A 129 6.59 0.13 8.28
CA LEU A 129 6.53 1.17 9.32
C LEU A 129 7.74 1.12 10.24
N LYS A 130 8.11 -0.08 10.72
CA LYS A 130 9.29 -0.25 11.59
C LYS A 130 10.57 0.16 10.88
N GLU A 131 10.73 -0.26 9.63
CA GLU A 131 11.87 0.10 8.79
C GLU A 131 11.95 1.62 8.56
N PHE A 132 10.83 2.25 8.21
CA PHE A 132 10.73 3.69 8.02
C PHE A 132 11.09 4.47 9.29
N LEU A 133 10.57 4.05 10.45
CA LEU A 133 10.88 4.69 11.73
C LEU A 133 12.35 4.51 12.11
N ARG A 134 12.99 3.39 11.76
CA ARG A 134 14.43 3.19 11.99
C ARG A 134 15.25 4.22 11.21
N TYR A 135 14.97 4.39 9.92
CA TYR A 135 15.63 5.42 9.11
C TYR A 135 15.37 6.82 9.65
N ALA A 136 14.14 7.11 10.08
CA ALA A 136 13.81 8.40 10.67
C ALA A 136 14.59 8.69 11.97
N THR A 137 14.87 7.67 12.78
CA THR A 137 15.73 7.79 13.97
C THR A 137 17.18 8.01 13.60
N GLU A 138 17.69 7.26 12.62
CA GLU A 138 19.07 7.43 12.11
C GLU A 138 19.29 8.86 11.58
N GLU A 139 18.32 9.44 10.87
CA GLU A 139 18.38 10.84 10.44
C GLU A 139 18.44 11.82 11.62
N LEU A 140 17.78 11.50 12.74
CA LEU A 140 17.79 12.35 13.93
C LEU A 140 19.15 12.31 14.65
N GLU A 141 19.76 11.14 14.74
CA GLU A 141 21.05 10.93 15.40
C GLU A 141 22.22 11.48 14.59
N THR A 142 22.19 11.26 13.28
CA THR A 142 23.30 11.60 12.38
C THR A 142 23.16 12.99 11.76
N LEU A 143 21.96 13.56 11.72
CA LEU A 143 21.62 14.74 10.92
C LEU A 143 22.01 14.56 9.44
N TYR A 144 21.93 13.33 8.93
CA TYR A 144 22.11 12.99 7.53
C TYR A 144 20.86 12.30 6.96
N PRO A 145 20.46 12.60 5.71
CA PRO A 145 19.30 12.01 5.08
C PRO A 145 19.51 10.52 4.84
N SER A 146 18.65 9.69 5.42
CA SER A 146 18.79 8.22 5.45
C SER A 146 17.52 7.51 4.99
N ILE A 147 16.36 8.20 4.93
CA ILE A 147 15.12 7.62 4.41
C ILE A 147 15.25 7.45 2.88
N PRO A 148 15.26 6.22 2.35
CA PRO A 148 15.39 6.01 0.92
C PRO A 148 14.12 6.43 0.17
N LYS A 149 14.26 6.61 -1.15
CA LYS A 149 13.11 6.86 -2.03
C LYS A 149 12.09 5.72 -1.90
N PRO A 150 10.79 6.03 -1.88
CA PRO A 150 9.76 5.01 -1.73
C PRO A 150 9.80 4.04 -2.91
N GLN A 151 10.01 2.76 -2.61
CA GLN A 151 9.97 1.69 -3.59
C GLN A 151 9.16 0.50 -3.05
N PHE A 152 8.36 -0.09 -3.92
CA PHE A 152 7.63 -1.31 -3.58
C PHE A 152 8.60 -2.48 -3.47
N ASP A 153 8.66 -3.07 -2.28
CA ASP A 153 9.48 -4.24 -2.00
C ASP A 153 8.76 -5.52 -2.43
N LYS A 154 8.99 -5.87 -3.69
CA LYS A 154 8.42 -7.07 -4.33
C LYS A 154 8.82 -8.35 -3.58
N ALA A 155 10.06 -8.44 -3.13
CA ALA A 155 10.57 -9.63 -2.46
C ALA A 155 9.90 -9.85 -1.11
N LEU A 156 9.79 -8.80 -0.28
CA LEU A 156 9.08 -8.85 0.99
C LEU A 156 7.60 -9.20 0.78
N TRP A 157 6.94 -8.56 -0.19
CA TRP A 157 5.54 -8.84 -0.47
C TRP A 157 5.32 -10.32 -0.86
N ASN A 158 6.09 -10.83 -1.83
CA ASN A 158 5.94 -12.21 -2.30
C ASN A 158 6.21 -13.23 -1.18
N ARG A 159 7.19 -12.95 -0.31
CA ARG A 159 7.45 -13.78 0.88
C ARG A 159 6.24 -13.82 1.82
N LEU A 160 5.62 -12.66 2.09
CA LEU A 160 4.44 -12.57 2.95
C LEU A 160 3.21 -13.24 2.33
N VAL A 161 3.03 -13.15 1.01
CA VAL A 161 1.97 -13.85 0.29
C VAL A 161 2.11 -15.36 0.49
N VAL A 162 3.32 -15.90 0.31
CA VAL A 162 3.60 -17.33 0.48
C VAL A 162 3.42 -17.76 1.94
N SER A 163 3.86 -16.94 2.91
CA SER A 163 3.72 -17.28 4.33
C SER A 163 2.26 -17.25 4.82
N GLU A 164 1.46 -16.27 4.37
CA GLU A 164 0.08 -16.11 4.84
C GLU A 164 -0.93 -16.98 4.10
N LEU A 165 -0.74 -17.18 2.80
CA LEU A 165 -1.73 -17.81 1.93
C LEU A 165 -1.27 -19.18 1.43
N GLY A 166 0.02 -19.49 1.55
CA GLY A 166 0.63 -20.73 1.10
C GLY A 166 1.29 -20.63 -0.29
N SER A 167 1.91 -21.73 -0.71
CA SER A 167 2.59 -21.82 -2.01
C SER A 167 1.64 -21.62 -3.19
N GLN A 168 2.14 -21.01 -4.25
CA GLN A 168 1.42 -20.81 -5.52
C GLN A 168 0.86 -22.11 -6.09
N LYS A 169 1.55 -23.23 -5.88
CA LYS A 169 1.12 -24.56 -6.35
C LYS A 169 -0.22 -25.03 -5.76
N LYS A 170 -0.70 -24.40 -4.67
CA LYS A 170 -2.00 -24.71 -4.04
C LYS A 170 -3.17 -23.98 -4.70
N PHE A 171 -2.91 -23.09 -5.66
CA PHE A 171 -3.92 -22.27 -6.31
C PHE A 171 -3.76 -22.38 -7.84
N SER A 172 -4.85 -22.71 -8.50
CA SER A 172 -5.01 -22.70 -9.96
C SER A 172 -5.12 -21.28 -10.52
N ASP A 173 -5.70 -20.36 -9.74
CA ASP A 173 -5.96 -18.98 -10.12
C ASP A 173 -4.84 -18.04 -9.58
N PRO A 174 -4.25 -17.13 -10.41
CA PRO A 174 -3.24 -16.15 -9.99
C PRO A 174 -3.70 -15.19 -8.88
N PHE A 175 -4.99 -15.19 -8.55
CA PHE A 175 -5.62 -14.40 -7.51
C PHE A 175 -5.74 -15.15 -6.16
N TYR A 176 -5.31 -16.42 -6.10
CA TYR A 176 -5.31 -17.25 -4.89
C TYR A 176 -6.70 -17.38 -4.24
N VAL A 177 -7.76 -17.33 -5.04
CA VAL A 177 -9.15 -17.53 -4.60
C VAL A 177 -9.52 -18.98 -4.85
N LYS A 178 -10.00 -19.69 -3.82
CA LYS A 178 -10.29 -21.14 -3.94
C LYS A 178 -11.64 -21.44 -4.59
N ARG A 179 -12.58 -20.49 -4.54
CA ARG A 179 -14.00 -20.73 -4.85
C ARG A 179 -14.43 -20.42 -6.27
N ALA A 180 -13.58 -19.84 -7.13
CA ALA A 180 -13.97 -19.51 -8.51
C ALA A 180 -13.78 -20.64 -9.53
N ASP A 181 -13.24 -21.80 -9.13
CA ASP A 181 -13.00 -22.93 -10.02
C ASP A 181 -14.19 -23.90 -10.13
N ARG A 182 -15.34 -23.58 -9.52
CA ARG A 182 -16.56 -24.35 -9.76
C ARG A 182 -17.28 -23.82 -10.98
N ASN A 183 -16.78 -24.27 -12.14
CA ASN A 183 -17.58 -24.82 -13.24
C ASN A 183 -16.66 -25.72 -14.07
N LYS A 184 -16.24 -26.84 -13.46
CA LYS A 184 -15.94 -28.06 -14.21
C LYS A 184 -17.07 -29.04 -13.90
N LYS A 185 -17.75 -29.42 -14.98
CA LYS A 185 -18.95 -30.25 -15.11
C LYS A 185 -20.26 -29.50 -14.97
#